data_AF-A0A9D7WTL5-F1
#
_entry.id   AF-A0A9D7WTL5-F1
#
_cell.length_a   1.000
_cell.length_b   1.000
_cell.length_c   1.000
_cell.angle_alpha   90.00
_cell.angle_beta   90.00
_cell.angle_gamma   90.00
#
_symmetry.space_group_name_H-M   'P 1'
#
loop_
_entity.id
_entity.type
_entity.pdbx_description
1 polymer ?
#
loop_
_entity_poly.entity_id
_entity_poly.type
_entity_poly.pdbx_seq_one_letter_code
_entity_poly.pdbx_strand_id
1 'polypeptide(L)'
;MADYDLGNLTVLIVDDYQPMRVIMKNVLYALGIKDITEAGSGEDALKILQTNEMDIVFADNLMEPMNGVDMVRKIRAGEGDINAFTPIIMVSGYSDIGHIMEARDAGINEFLAKPVSAKLIYLRICSVIENPRSFVNSDEFFGPDRRRRPLEIDGEERRDDDYDYNQHKRSPNRAT
;
A
#
# COMPACT_ATOMS: atom_id res chain seq x y z
N MET A 1 12.08 -19.40 -7.12
CA MET A 1 11.62 -18.01 -6.93
C MET A 1 11.24 -17.54 -8.31
N ALA A 2 10.02 -17.07 -8.52
CA ALA A 2 9.64 -16.55 -9.83
C ALA A 2 10.58 -15.39 -10.18
N ASP A 3 11.00 -15.34 -11.45
CA ASP A 3 11.86 -14.29 -11.99
C ASP A 3 10.93 -13.25 -12.63
N TYR A 4 10.61 -12.20 -11.87
CA TYR A 4 9.73 -11.14 -12.34
C TYR A 4 10.55 -10.09 -13.08
N ASP A 5 10.12 -9.73 -14.30
CA ASP A 5 10.64 -8.54 -14.96
C ASP A 5 10.02 -7.29 -14.29
N LEU A 6 10.86 -6.55 -13.57
CA LEU A 6 10.48 -5.34 -12.84
C LEU A 6 10.65 -4.06 -13.68
N GLY A 7 11.04 -4.17 -14.95
CA GLY A 7 11.45 -3.04 -15.78
C GLY A 7 10.37 -1.99 -16.07
N ASN A 8 9.10 -2.38 -15.97
CA ASN A 8 7.95 -1.52 -16.23
C ASN A 8 7.31 -0.94 -14.96
N LEU A 9 7.83 -1.25 -13.77
CA LEU A 9 7.29 -0.72 -12.52
C LEU A 9 7.61 0.76 -12.37
N THR A 10 6.60 1.57 -12.04
CA THR A 10 6.77 2.95 -11.58
C THR A 10 6.91 2.98 -10.05
N VAL A 11 8.00 3.56 -9.56
CA VAL A 11 8.34 3.55 -8.14
C VAL A 11 8.47 4.98 -7.62
N LEU A 12 7.86 5.24 -6.46
CA LEU A 12 8.12 6.44 -5.68
C LEU A 12 8.98 6.12 -4.45
N ILE A 13 10.10 6.80 -4.29
CA ILE A 13 10.93 6.76 -3.08
C ILE A 13 10.69 8.03 -2.26
N VAL A 14 10.31 7.87 -1.00
CA VAL A 14 10.07 8.97 -0.06
C VAL A 14 10.98 8.78 1.15
N ASP A 15 11.94 9.66 1.32
CA ASP A 15 12.87 9.66 2.46
C ASP A 15 13.44 11.09 2.55
N ASP A 16 13.48 11.71 3.73
CA ASP A 16 13.96 13.09 3.88
C ASP A 16 15.49 13.20 3.79
N TYR A 17 16.20 12.06 3.89
CA TYR A 17 17.64 11.98 3.77
C TYR A 17 18.09 11.60 2.35
N GLN A 18 18.55 12.60 1.59
CA GLN A 18 18.96 12.44 0.19
C GLN A 18 19.96 11.27 -0.06
N PRO A 19 21.00 11.04 0.76
CA PRO A 19 21.89 9.90 0.54
C PRO A 19 21.19 8.55 0.61
N MET A 20 20.14 8.41 1.44
CA MET A 20 19.35 7.17 1.49
C MET A 20 18.53 6.99 0.21
N ARG A 21 17.93 8.06 -0.33
CA ARG A 21 17.25 8.00 -1.63
C ARG A 21 18.18 7.55 -2.75
N VAL A 22 19.42 8.07 -2.79
CA VAL A 22 20.44 7.65 -3.77
C VAL A 22 20.79 6.16 -3.62
N ILE A 23 20.98 5.67 -2.39
CA ILE A 23 21.24 4.25 -2.14
C ILE A 23 20.05 3.41 -2.63
N MET A 24 18.84 3.77 -2.23
CA MET A 24 17.62 3.03 -2.59
C MET A 24 17.42 2.97 -4.10
N LYS A 25 17.57 4.11 -4.78
CA LYS A 25 17.49 4.23 -6.23
C LYS A 25 18.52 3.35 -6.94
N ASN A 26 19.78 3.36 -6.49
CA ASN A 26 20.82 2.50 -7.07
C ASN A 26 20.51 1.01 -6.91
N VAL A 27 19.95 0.61 -5.76
CA VAL A 27 19.55 -0.78 -5.54
C VAL A 27 18.36 -1.16 -6.44
N LEU A 28 17.37 -0.28 -6.61
CA LEU A 28 16.23 -0.51 -7.50
C LEU A 28 16.66 -0.57 -8.97
N TYR A 29 17.59 0.27 -9.41
CA TYR A 29 18.20 0.18 -10.75
C TYR A 29 18.92 -1.16 -10.96
N ALA A 30 19.63 -1.66 -9.96
CA ALA A 30 20.28 -2.98 -10.02
C ALA A 30 19.27 -4.13 -10.12
N LEU A 31 18.03 -3.92 -9.69
CA LEU A 31 16.90 -4.86 -9.86
C LEU A 31 16.17 -4.69 -11.20
N GLY A 32 16.61 -3.75 -12.05
CA GLY A 32 16.05 -3.52 -13.39
C GLY A 32 14.91 -2.50 -13.45
N ILE A 33 14.47 -1.95 -12.32
CA ILE A 33 13.43 -0.91 -12.24
C ILE A 33 14.01 0.41 -12.77
N LYS A 34 13.36 1.02 -13.76
CA LYS A 34 13.90 2.22 -14.45
C LYS A 34 13.13 3.50 -14.14
N ASP A 35 11.82 3.40 -13.91
CA ASP A 35 10.96 4.54 -13.66
C ASP A 35 10.86 4.80 -12.15
N ILE A 36 11.70 5.72 -11.67
CA ILE A 36 11.85 6.03 -10.25
C ILE A 36 11.69 7.53 -10.05
N THR A 37 10.65 7.91 -9.33
CA THR A 37 10.41 9.27 -8.82
C THR A 37 10.87 9.36 -7.36
N GLU A 38 11.39 10.52 -6.95
CA GLU A 38 11.87 10.77 -5.59
C GLU A 38 11.11 11.93 -4.95
N ALA A 39 10.79 11.80 -3.67
CA ALA A 39 10.25 12.85 -2.82
C ALA A 39 11.11 13.00 -1.55
N GLY A 40 11.40 14.23 -1.17
CA GLY A 40 12.17 14.54 0.04
C GLY A 40 11.32 14.81 1.29
N SER A 41 9.99 14.70 1.18
CA SER A 41 9.04 14.95 2.26
C SER A 41 7.75 14.19 2.01
N GLY A 42 6.96 13.97 3.06
CA GLY A 42 5.62 13.40 2.93
C GLY A 42 4.70 14.29 2.08
N GLU A 43 4.79 15.61 2.23
CA GLU A 43 3.99 16.57 1.46
C GLU A 43 4.29 16.49 -0.05
N ASP A 44 5.56 16.38 -0.43
CA ASP A 44 5.93 16.28 -1.84
C ASP A 44 5.50 14.94 -2.44
N ALA A 45 5.58 13.86 -1.65
CA ALA A 45 5.07 12.55 -2.06
C ALA A 45 3.56 12.59 -2.31
N LEU A 46 2.78 13.23 -1.43
CA LEU A 46 1.33 13.39 -1.62
C LEU A 46 1.02 14.15 -2.91
N LYS A 47 1.70 15.26 -3.21
CA LYS A 47 1.52 16.02 -4.47
C LYS A 47 1.81 15.18 -5.70
N ILE A 48 2.86 14.35 -5.64
CA ILE A 48 3.22 13.43 -6.74
C ILE A 48 2.09 12.41 -6.95
N LEU A 49 1.61 11.79 -5.86
CA LEU A 49 0.56 10.76 -5.91
C LEU A 49 -0.82 11.29 -6.34
N GLN A 50 -1.07 12.59 -6.21
CA GLN A 50 -2.29 13.24 -6.70
C GLN A 50 -2.32 13.37 -8.23
N THR A 51 -1.15 13.35 -8.88
CA THR A 51 -1.01 13.63 -10.31
C THR A 51 -0.44 12.45 -11.10
N ASN A 52 0.12 11.46 -10.41
CA ASN A 52 0.76 10.29 -11.01
C ASN A 52 0.35 9.03 -10.26
N GLU A 53 -0.02 8.00 -11.01
CA GLU A 53 -0.19 6.65 -10.46
C GLU A 53 1.18 5.99 -10.30
N MET A 54 1.42 5.40 -9.13
CA MET A 54 2.65 4.67 -8.82
C MET A 54 2.30 3.21 -8.54
N ASP A 55 3.08 2.28 -9.09
CA ASP A 55 2.88 0.86 -8.79
C ASP A 55 3.30 0.50 -7.37
N ILE A 56 4.29 1.22 -6.83
CA ILE A 56 4.79 0.99 -5.47
C ILE A 56 5.46 2.21 -4.87
N VAL A 57 5.22 2.43 -3.58
CA VAL A 57 5.87 3.48 -2.77
C VAL A 57 6.81 2.83 -1.76
N PHE A 58 8.07 3.24 -1.74
CA PHE A 58 9.00 3.01 -0.64
C PHE A 58 9.06 4.27 0.21
N ALA A 59 8.67 4.19 1.48
CA ALA A 59 8.60 5.34 2.37
C ALA A 59 9.46 5.13 3.60
N ASP A 60 10.26 6.13 4.00
CA ASP A 60 10.88 6.15 5.31
C ASP A 60 9.84 6.36 6.41
N ASN A 61 10.04 5.71 7.55
CA ASN A 61 9.13 5.81 8.68
C ASN A 61 9.26 7.15 9.42
N LEU A 62 10.49 7.62 9.62
CA LEU A 62 10.78 8.85 10.33
C LEU A 62 11.19 9.92 9.33
N MET A 63 10.34 10.91 9.17
CA MET A 63 10.57 12.07 8.32
C MET A 63 10.01 13.31 8.99
N GLU A 64 10.59 14.47 8.71
CA GLU A 64 10.04 15.77 9.10
C GLU A 64 9.65 16.61 7.87
N PRO A 65 8.62 17.47 7.96
CA PRO A 65 7.75 17.68 9.12
C PRO A 65 6.65 16.61 9.27
N MET A 66 6.37 15.84 8.22
CA MET A 66 5.40 14.75 8.22
C MET A 66 6.12 13.40 8.27
N ASN A 67 5.79 12.57 9.26
CA ASN A 67 6.33 11.21 9.35
C ASN A 67 5.68 10.28 8.31
N GLY A 68 6.31 9.13 8.06
CA GLY A 68 5.82 8.18 7.05
C GLY A 68 4.46 7.57 7.40
N VAL A 69 4.16 7.35 8.67
CA VAL A 69 2.89 6.77 9.13
C VAL A 69 1.72 7.70 8.83
N ASP A 70 1.87 8.99 9.08
CA ASP A 70 0.88 10.02 8.82
C ASP A 70 0.66 10.20 7.32
N MET A 71 1.74 10.16 6.52
CA MET A 71 1.63 10.13 5.06
C MET A 71 0.81 8.93 4.58
N VAL A 72 1.05 7.73 5.12
CA VAL A 72 0.29 6.52 4.78
C VAL A 72 -1.19 6.69 5.10
N ARG A 73 -1.53 7.24 6.28
CA ARG A 73 -2.93 7.50 6.66
C ARG A 73 -3.63 8.41 5.64
N LYS A 74 -2.95 9.47 5.17
CA LYS A 74 -3.49 10.37 4.14
C LYS A 74 -3.67 9.71 2.78
N ILE A 75 -2.72 8.89 2.36
CA ILE A 75 -2.84 8.08 1.13
C ILE A 75 -4.05 7.15 1.22
N ARG A 76 -4.23 6.46 2.35
CA ARG A 76 -5.36 5.54 2.56
C ARG A 76 -6.70 6.25 2.69
N ALA A 77 -6.72 7.49 3.15
CA ALA A 77 -7.92 8.33 3.14
C ALA A 77 -8.30 8.84 1.73
N GLY A 78 -7.44 8.64 0.72
CA GLY A 78 -7.67 9.12 -0.64
C GLY A 78 -7.64 10.65 -0.74
N GLU A 79 -6.86 11.32 0.11
CA GLU A 79 -6.81 12.78 0.15
C GLU A 79 -6.38 13.38 -1.20
N GLY A 80 -7.25 14.18 -1.83
CA GLY A 80 -6.96 14.82 -3.12
C GLY A 80 -6.92 13.84 -4.28
N ASP A 81 -7.79 12.82 -4.27
CA ASP A 81 -7.94 11.81 -5.32
C ASP A 81 -6.73 10.86 -5.47
N ILE A 82 -5.90 10.76 -4.43
CA ILE A 82 -4.81 9.78 -4.37
C ILE A 82 -5.39 8.36 -4.41
N ASN A 83 -4.79 7.49 -5.22
CA ASN A 83 -5.13 6.07 -5.24
C ASN A 83 -4.80 5.40 -3.90
N ALA A 84 -5.84 5.21 -3.08
CA ALA A 84 -5.73 4.61 -1.76
C ALA A 84 -5.31 3.13 -1.78
N PHE A 85 -5.31 2.46 -2.93
CA PHE A 85 -4.85 1.08 -3.08
C PHE A 85 -3.36 0.93 -3.37
N THR A 86 -2.66 2.05 -3.62
CA THR A 86 -1.23 2.05 -3.97
C THR A 86 -0.43 1.21 -2.96
N PRO A 87 0.34 0.20 -3.40
CA PRO A 87 1.19 -0.59 -2.52
C PRO A 87 2.27 0.26 -1.83
N ILE A 88 2.39 0.14 -0.51
CA ILE A 88 3.38 0.88 0.29
C ILE A 88 4.27 -0.10 1.04
N ILE A 89 5.57 -0.01 0.83
CA ILE A 89 6.61 -0.68 1.62
C ILE A 89 7.25 0.36 2.53
N MET A 90 7.02 0.23 3.84
CA MET A 90 7.70 1.07 4.82
C MET A 90 9.13 0.59 5.00
N VAL A 91 10.09 1.51 4.94
CA VAL A 91 11.52 1.29 5.15
C VAL A 91 11.91 1.98 6.45
N SER A 92 12.54 1.29 7.41
CA SER A 92 12.83 1.91 8.71
C SER A 92 14.09 1.35 9.35
N GLY A 93 14.82 2.20 10.08
CA GLY A 93 15.92 1.77 10.96
C GLY A 93 15.46 1.16 12.28
N TYR A 94 14.19 1.32 12.65
CA TYR A 94 13.60 0.82 13.88
C TYR A 94 12.83 -0.47 13.59
N SER A 95 13.20 -1.55 14.27
CA SER A 95 12.60 -2.89 14.08
C SER A 95 11.85 -3.39 15.31
N ASP A 96 11.59 -2.52 16.29
CA ASP A 96 10.76 -2.90 17.42
C ASP A 96 9.30 -3.10 16.98
N ILE A 97 8.62 -3.94 17.75
CA ILE A 97 7.28 -4.43 17.42
C ILE A 97 6.26 -3.26 17.41
N GLY A 98 6.47 -2.22 18.24
CA GLY A 98 5.56 -1.09 18.35
C GLY A 98 5.44 -0.31 17.05
N HIS A 99 6.58 0.12 16.48
CA HIS A 99 6.59 0.86 15.20
C HIS A 99 6.07 0.00 14.03
N ILE A 100 6.36 -1.30 14.03
CA ILE A 100 5.84 -2.22 13.01
C ILE A 100 4.31 -2.33 13.10
N MET A 101 3.77 -2.43 14.32
CA MET A 101 2.32 -2.49 14.54
C MET A 101 1.65 -1.19 14.12
N GLU A 102 2.21 -0.05 14.50
CA GLU A 102 1.66 1.26 14.12
C GLU A 102 1.64 1.45 12.60
N ALA A 103 2.75 1.16 11.91
CA ALA A 103 2.81 1.31 10.47
C ALA A 103 1.83 0.34 9.76
N ARG A 104 1.64 -0.86 10.31
CA ARG A 104 0.63 -1.82 9.84
C ARG A 104 -0.80 -1.29 10.03
N ASP A 105 -1.09 -0.69 11.18
CA ASP A 105 -2.38 -0.11 11.50
C ASP A 105 -2.67 1.15 10.67
N ALA A 106 -1.64 1.84 10.18
CA ALA A 106 -1.80 2.89 9.19
C ALA A 106 -2.14 2.36 7.79
N GLY A 107 -1.87 1.08 7.49
CA GLY A 107 -2.26 0.44 6.24
C GLY A 107 -1.13 0.22 5.22
N ILE A 108 0.12 0.06 5.67
CA ILE A 108 1.23 -0.36 4.78
C ILE A 108 1.00 -1.78 4.24
N ASN A 109 1.62 -2.11 3.11
CA ASN A 109 1.60 -3.45 2.49
C ASN A 109 2.70 -4.35 3.05
N GLU A 110 3.92 -3.82 3.18
CA GLU A 110 5.07 -4.55 3.70
C GLU A 110 6.00 -3.65 4.49
N PHE A 111 6.90 -4.27 5.25
CA PHE A 111 7.91 -3.60 6.05
C PHE A 111 9.31 -4.11 5.71
N LEU A 112 10.28 -3.20 5.64
CA LEU A 112 11.67 -3.46 5.34
C LEU A 112 12.58 -2.74 6.34
N ALA A 113 13.39 -3.49 7.08
CA ALA A 113 14.37 -2.91 7.98
C ALA A 113 15.61 -2.42 7.20
N LYS A 114 16.14 -1.24 7.55
CA LYS A 114 17.45 -0.76 7.12
C LYS A 114 18.53 -1.61 7.85
N PRO A 115 19.68 -1.95 7.22
CA PRO A 115 20.09 -1.59 5.86
C PRO A 115 19.38 -2.41 4.76
N VAL A 116 19.05 -1.72 3.68
CA VAL A 116 18.37 -2.30 2.52
C VAL A 116 19.36 -3.01 1.59
N SER A 117 18.90 -4.10 0.95
CA SER A 117 19.66 -4.82 -0.09
C SER A 117 18.74 -5.23 -1.22
N ALA A 118 19.31 -5.43 -2.42
CA ALA A 118 18.56 -5.83 -3.61
C ALA A 118 17.69 -7.07 -3.35
N LYS A 119 18.27 -8.08 -2.67
CA LYS A 119 17.55 -9.31 -2.30
C LYS A 119 16.34 -9.04 -1.41
N LEU A 120 16.50 -8.22 -0.37
CA LEU A 120 15.40 -7.96 0.57
C LEU A 120 14.28 -7.13 -0.08
N ILE A 121 14.62 -6.13 -0.89
CA ILE A 121 13.64 -5.37 -1.65
C ILE A 121 12.88 -6.28 -2.60
N TYR A 122 13.60 -7.08 -3.40
CA TYR A 122 12.99 -8.00 -4.35
C TYR A 122 12.00 -8.95 -3.68
N LEU A 123 12.38 -9.52 -2.52
CA LEU A 123 11.48 -10.36 -1.74
C LEU A 123 10.22 -9.63 -1.27
N ARG A 124 10.31 -8.34 -0.91
CA ARG A 124 9.12 -7.55 -0.52
C ARG A 124 8.25 -7.20 -1.71
N ILE A 125 8.82 -6.85 -2.85
CA ILE A 125 8.07 -6.65 -4.09
C ILE A 125 7.33 -7.94 -4.49
N CYS A 126 8.02 -9.10 -4.46
CA CYS A 126 7.38 -10.38 -4.72
C CYS A 126 6.24 -10.66 -3.73
N SER A 127 6.41 -10.37 -2.44
CA SER A 127 5.35 -10.51 -1.43
C SER A 127 4.09 -9.72 -1.81
N VAL A 128 4.26 -8.48 -2.28
CA VAL A 128 3.17 -7.60 -2.72
C VAL A 128 2.47 -8.16 -3.98
N ILE A 129 3.24 -8.68 -4.94
CA ILE A 129 2.71 -9.23 -6.20
C ILE A 129 2.01 -10.58 -5.98
N GLU A 130 2.63 -11.49 -5.24
CA GLU A 130 2.19 -12.88 -5.08
C GLU A 130 1.08 -13.02 -4.02
N ASN A 131 1.05 -12.13 -3.02
CA ASN A 131 0.10 -12.18 -1.91
C ASN A 131 -0.68 -10.85 -1.79
N PRO A 132 -1.45 -10.45 -2.82
CA PRO A 132 -2.24 -9.23 -2.75
C PRO A 132 -3.24 -9.34 -1.61
N ARG A 133 -3.12 -8.45 -0.63
CA ARG A 133 -4.03 -8.42 0.52
C ARG A 133 -5.34 -7.78 0.10
N SER A 134 -6.45 -8.42 0.46
CA SER A 134 -7.78 -7.80 0.35
C SER A 134 -7.80 -6.52 1.16
N PHE A 135 -8.32 -5.44 0.58
CA PHE A 135 -8.53 -4.19 1.29
C PHE A 135 -9.81 -4.30 2.11
N VAL A 136 -9.74 -3.89 3.36
CA VAL A 136 -10.89 -3.78 4.25
C VAL A 136 -11.30 -2.33 4.30
N ASN A 137 -12.60 -2.07 4.12
CA ASN A 137 -13.20 -0.75 4.29
C ASN A 137 -14.18 -0.80 5.46
N SER A 138 -13.97 0.06 6.44
CA SER A 138 -14.80 0.26 7.61
C SER A 138 -14.79 1.74 7.98
N ASP A 139 -15.76 2.19 8.78
CA ASP A 139 -15.88 3.59 9.19
C ASP A 139 -14.60 4.18 9.81
N GLU A 140 -13.76 3.33 10.42
CA GLU A 140 -12.52 3.73 11.11
C GLU A 140 -11.23 3.34 10.37
N PHE A 141 -11.29 2.55 9.30
CA PHE A 141 -10.09 2.04 8.63
C PHE A 141 -10.32 1.67 7.18
N PHE A 142 -9.41 2.14 6.34
CA PHE A 142 -9.24 1.67 4.97
C PHE A 142 -7.79 1.21 4.76
N GLY A 143 -7.61 -0.04 4.32
CA GLY A 143 -6.28 -0.55 3.98
C GLY A 143 -6.20 -2.07 3.85
N PRO A 144 -5.02 -2.61 3.53
CA PRO A 144 -4.78 -4.05 3.45
C PRO A 144 -5.15 -4.77 4.75
N ASP A 145 -5.83 -5.93 4.65
CA ASP A 145 -6.24 -6.72 5.83
C ASP A 145 -5.05 -6.92 6.79
N ARG A 146 -5.25 -6.53 8.05
CA ARG A 146 -4.26 -6.62 9.12
C ARG A 146 -4.11 -8.03 9.67
N ARG A 147 -4.77 -9.05 9.13
CA ARG A 147 -4.60 -10.46 9.52
C ARG A 147 -3.64 -11.15 8.55
N ARG A 148 -2.53 -11.69 9.05
CA ARG A 148 -1.51 -12.41 8.24
C ARG A 148 -1.76 -13.92 8.15
N ARG A 149 -2.67 -14.44 8.99
CA ARG A 149 -3.04 -15.84 9.05
C ARG A 149 -4.57 -15.88 9.02
N PRO A 150 -5.21 -16.61 8.09
CA PRO A 150 -6.62 -16.85 8.19
C PRO A 150 -6.84 -17.68 9.46
N LEU A 151 -7.58 -17.13 10.43
CA LEU A 151 -8.24 -17.97 11.42
C LEU A 151 -9.49 -18.51 10.71
N GLU A 152 -9.79 -19.80 10.92
CA GLU A 152 -11.12 -20.31 10.60
C GLU A 152 -12.14 -19.42 11.30
N ILE A 153 -13.03 -18.82 10.52
CA ILE A 153 -14.10 -17.99 11.04
C ILE A 153 -15.13 -18.96 11.63
N ASP A 154 -14.97 -19.31 12.90
CA ASP A 154 -15.98 -20.03 13.67
C ASP A 154 -16.97 -19.01 14.25
N GLY A 155 -17.92 -18.61 13.41
CA GLY A 155 -18.95 -17.66 13.79
C GLY A 155 -20.02 -17.54 12.70
N GLU A 156 -21.27 -17.39 13.11
CA GLU A 156 -22.39 -17.22 12.18
C GLU A 156 -22.16 -16.00 11.28
N GLU A 157 -22.41 -16.18 9.98
CA GLU A 157 -22.29 -15.13 8.97
C GLU A 157 -23.29 -14.01 9.30
N ARG A 158 -22.81 -12.91 9.87
CA ARG A 158 -23.67 -11.77 10.27
C ARG A 158 -24.17 -10.93 9.09
N ARG A 159 -24.05 -11.41 7.84
CA ARG A 159 -24.66 -10.78 6.66
C ARG A 159 -26.07 -11.32 6.50
N ASP A 160 -26.86 -10.91 7.48
CA ASP A 160 -28.27 -11.12 7.80
C ASP A 160 -29.38 -10.52 6.94
N ASP A 161 -29.12 -9.99 5.74
CA ASP A 161 -30.06 -9.03 5.13
C ASP A 161 -30.14 -9.19 3.60
N ASP A 162 -31.00 -10.11 3.19
CA ASP A 162 -31.60 -10.22 1.85
C ASP A 162 -32.12 -8.85 1.35
N TYR A 163 -31.30 -8.13 0.59
CA TYR A 163 -31.83 -7.21 -0.43
C TYR A 163 -32.01 -8.00 -1.73
N ASP A 164 -33.20 -8.59 -1.88
CA ASP A 164 -33.65 -9.27 -3.10
C ASP A 164 -33.73 -8.28 -4.27
N TYR A 165 -32.62 -8.14 -5.00
CA TYR A 165 -32.48 -7.28 -6.18
C TYR A 165 -33.33 -7.74 -7.38
N ASN A 166 -34.04 -8.89 -7.28
CA ASN A 166 -34.75 -9.50 -8.40
C ASN A 166 -36.29 -9.42 -8.34
N GLN A 167 -36.89 -8.72 -7.37
CA GLN A 167 -38.36 -8.58 -7.33
C GLN A 167 -38.98 -7.60 -8.34
N HIS A 168 -38.20 -6.86 -9.14
CA HIS A 168 -38.76 -5.83 -10.05
C HIS A 168 -38.71 -6.16 -11.56
N LYS A 169 -38.51 -7.42 -11.97
CA LYS A 169 -38.58 -7.79 -13.41
C LYS A 169 -39.45 -9.01 -13.68
N ARG A 170 -40.73 -8.75 -14.04
CA ARG A 170 -41.64 -9.40 -15.05
C ARG A 170 -43.11 -9.16 -14.61
N SER A 171 -43.82 -8.14 -15.12
CA SER A 171 -44.76 -8.11 -16.30
C SER A 171 -46.02 -8.98 -16.12
N PRO A 172 -47.27 -8.69 -16.64
CA PRO A 172 -47.61 -7.90 -17.84
C PRO A 172 -48.96 -7.08 -17.83
N ASN A 173 -49.04 -6.07 -18.72
CA ASN A 173 -50.14 -5.68 -19.64
C ASN A 173 -51.65 -6.03 -19.34
N ARG A 174 -52.55 -5.03 -19.20
CA ARG A 174 -53.77 -4.75 -20.04
C ARG A 174 -54.86 -3.89 -19.36
N ALA A 175 -55.36 -2.92 -20.14
CA ALA A 175 -56.74 -2.43 -20.31
C ALA A 175 -57.56 -1.92 -19.09
N THR A 176 -57.83 -0.61 -19.08
CA THR A 176 -59.11 0.02 -19.47
C THR A 176 -58.88 1.46 -19.88
#